data_AF-A0A562QSC2-F1
#
_entry.id   AF-A0A562QSC2-F1
#
_cell.length_a   1.000
_cell.length_b   1.000
_cell.length_c   1.000
_cell.angle_alpha   90.00
_cell.angle_beta   90.00
_cell.angle_gamma   90.00
#
_symmetry.space_group_name_H-M   'P 1'
#
loop_
_entity.id
_entity.type
_entity.pdbx_description
1 polymer ?
#
loop_
_entity_poly.entity_id
_entity_poly.type
_entity_poly.pdbx_seq_one_letter_code
_entity_poly.pdbx_strand_id
1 'polypeptide(L)'
;MKRALLAASMLVLTAAAYAQSPVPVTVDNFARAESDLYLGNGVKDAGGIGKLFHHREPIQIDKQMVIRSNRDTLYSTVILDLDAGPATINLPDGGKRFRSMQLINEDHYVVGKVEYGAGSYTVDKNKVGTRYVMIALRTLVDPGDPRDIEKVHALQDATRISQKSPGK
;
A
#
# COMPACT_ATOMS: atom_id res chain seq x y z
N MET A 1 40.78 53.02 -20.51
CA MET A 1 39.36 52.98 -20.06
C MET A 1 39.14 51.65 -19.34
N LYS A 2 38.73 51.70 -18.07
CA LYS A 2 38.72 50.58 -17.12
C LYS A 2 37.56 49.60 -17.41
N ARG A 3 37.84 48.31 -17.51
CA ARG A 3 36.82 47.24 -17.61
C ARG A 3 36.36 46.88 -16.20
N ALA A 4 35.10 47.16 -15.87
CA ALA A 4 34.47 46.74 -14.62
C ALA A 4 33.84 45.36 -14.80
N LEU A 5 34.27 44.38 -13.99
CA LEU A 5 33.56 43.11 -13.82
C LEU A 5 32.40 43.33 -12.84
N LEU A 6 31.16 43.06 -13.27
CA LEU A 6 30.04 42.83 -12.36
C LEU A 6 30.02 41.36 -11.97
N ALA A 7 30.29 41.07 -10.70
CA ALA A 7 29.99 39.78 -10.09
C ALA A 7 28.54 39.81 -9.57
N ALA A 8 27.68 38.97 -10.14
CA ALA A 8 26.32 38.79 -9.66
C ALA A 8 26.30 37.75 -8.55
N SER A 9 25.97 38.17 -7.32
CA SER A 9 25.78 37.29 -6.17
C SER A 9 24.39 36.63 -6.25
N MET A 10 24.33 35.32 -6.47
CA MET A 10 23.08 34.56 -6.32
C MET A 10 22.78 34.33 -4.84
N LEU A 11 21.72 34.96 -4.31
CA LEU A 11 21.13 34.58 -3.04
C LEU A 11 20.38 33.24 -3.22
N VAL A 12 20.88 32.19 -2.59
CA VAL A 12 20.14 30.92 -2.45
C VAL A 12 19.17 31.10 -1.28
N LEU A 13 17.88 31.25 -1.58
CA LEU A 13 16.80 31.20 -0.59
C LEU A 13 16.56 29.74 -0.21
N THR A 14 17.11 29.31 0.93
CA THR A 14 16.72 28.05 1.58
C THR A 14 15.37 28.25 2.25
N ALA A 15 14.31 27.68 1.67
CA ALA A 15 13.03 27.59 2.35
C ALA A 15 13.19 26.64 3.56
N ALA A 16 13.16 27.20 4.77
CA ALA A 16 13.06 26.39 5.98
C ALA A 16 11.71 25.67 5.96
N ALA A 17 11.73 24.34 5.91
CA ALA A 17 10.54 23.53 6.11
C ALA A 17 10.15 23.61 7.59
N TYR A 18 9.12 24.39 7.90
CA TYR A 18 8.55 24.41 9.25
C TYR A 18 7.88 23.07 9.52
N ALA A 19 8.33 22.37 10.56
CA ALA A 19 7.62 21.21 11.06
C ALA A 19 6.23 21.65 11.53
N GLN A 20 5.18 21.08 10.91
CA GLN A 20 3.81 21.33 11.31
C GLN A 20 3.62 20.83 12.75
N SER A 21 2.91 21.59 13.58
CA SER A 21 2.60 21.14 14.94
C SER A 21 1.79 19.84 14.87
N PRO A 22 2.03 18.86 15.77
CA PRO A 22 1.26 17.62 15.79
C PRO A 22 -0.23 17.91 15.90
N VAL A 23 -1.04 17.24 15.06
CA VAL A 23 -2.51 17.31 15.15
C VAL A 23 -2.97 16.31 16.22
N PRO A 24 -3.64 16.75 17.30
CA PRO A 24 -4.15 15.84 18.32
C PRO A 24 -5.18 14.85 17.73
N VAL A 25 -5.12 13.60 18.17
CA VAL A 25 -6.13 12.59 17.80
C VAL A 25 -7.38 12.80 18.65
N THR A 26 -8.53 12.94 17.99
CA THR A 26 -9.87 13.09 18.57
C THR A 26 -10.81 12.08 17.94
N VAL A 27 -12.04 11.98 18.44
CA VAL A 27 -13.08 11.11 17.85
C VAL A 27 -13.36 11.45 16.37
N ASP A 28 -13.18 12.70 15.97
CA ASP A 28 -13.49 13.18 14.61
C ASP A 28 -12.44 12.78 13.58
N ASN A 29 -11.18 12.61 14.00
CA ASN A 29 -10.08 12.27 13.10
C ASN A 29 -9.48 10.87 13.36
N PHE A 30 -9.99 10.14 14.35
CA PHE A 30 -9.45 8.84 14.76
C PHE A 30 -9.36 7.85 13.60
N ALA A 31 -10.42 7.70 12.79
CA ALA A 31 -10.44 6.77 11.66
C ALA A 31 -9.32 7.05 10.65
N ARG A 32 -9.06 8.33 10.36
CA ARG A 32 -7.97 8.76 9.49
C ARG A 32 -6.61 8.53 10.14
N ALA A 33 -6.44 8.97 11.38
CA ALA A 33 -5.17 8.85 12.10
C ALA A 33 -4.75 7.38 12.31
N GLU A 34 -5.70 6.50 12.63
CA GLU A 34 -5.46 5.06 12.78
C GLU A 34 -5.18 4.40 11.42
N SER A 35 -5.92 4.76 10.36
CA SER A 35 -5.63 4.27 9.02
C SER A 35 -4.21 4.64 8.59
N ASP A 36 -3.80 5.90 8.78
CA ASP A 36 -2.45 6.37 8.45
C ASP A 36 -1.38 5.62 9.25
N LEU A 37 -1.65 5.29 10.52
CA LEU A 37 -0.77 4.44 11.33
C LEU A 37 -0.58 3.05 10.70
N TYR A 38 -1.68 2.39 10.31
CA TYR A 38 -1.62 1.05 9.70
C TYR A 38 -1.01 1.05 8.30
N LEU A 39 -1.34 2.04 7.47
CA LEU A 39 -0.71 2.24 6.17
C LEU A 39 0.80 2.46 6.35
N GLY A 40 1.21 3.29 7.31
CA GLY A 40 2.60 3.52 7.66
C GLY A 40 3.33 2.26 8.13
N ASN A 41 2.67 1.39 8.91
CA ASN A 41 3.24 0.09 9.30
C ASN A 41 3.43 -0.82 8.08
N GLY A 42 2.43 -0.92 7.20
CA GLY A 42 2.56 -1.69 5.96
C GLY A 42 3.67 -1.18 5.04
N VAL A 43 3.89 0.15 4.98
CA VAL A 43 5.03 0.74 4.27
C VAL A 43 6.36 0.32 4.89
N LYS A 44 6.47 0.28 6.22
CA LYS A 44 7.69 -0.17 6.91
C LYS A 44 7.96 -1.65 6.63
N ASP A 45 6.95 -2.51 6.72
CA ASP A 45 7.09 -3.95 6.48
C ASP A 45 7.50 -4.24 5.04
N ALA A 46 6.92 -3.52 4.08
CA ALA A 46 7.28 -3.61 2.66
C ALA A 46 8.65 -2.99 2.34
N GLY A 47 9.23 -2.21 3.26
CA GLY A 47 10.45 -1.44 3.04
C GLY A 47 10.27 -0.28 2.05
N GLY A 48 9.07 0.29 1.94
CA GLY A 48 8.76 1.46 1.12
C GLY A 48 7.38 1.44 0.46
N ILE A 49 6.92 2.61 0.01
CA ILE A 49 5.68 2.78 -0.75
C ILE A 49 5.82 2.13 -2.13
N GLY A 50 4.72 1.60 -2.67
CA GLY A 50 4.65 0.95 -3.98
C GLY A 50 5.26 -0.46 -4.00
N LYS A 51 5.82 -0.94 -2.89
CA LYS A 51 6.39 -2.28 -2.77
C LYS A 51 5.31 -3.27 -2.35
N LEU A 52 5.14 -4.31 -3.17
CA LEU A 52 4.28 -5.43 -2.85
C LEU A 52 4.96 -6.31 -1.80
N PHE A 53 4.30 -6.48 -0.66
CA PHE A 53 4.76 -7.31 0.44
C PHE A 53 3.88 -8.55 0.59
N HIS A 54 4.51 -9.68 0.88
CA HIS A 54 3.84 -10.98 1.00
C HIS A 54 4.13 -11.57 2.37
N HIS A 55 3.07 -11.83 3.15
CA HIS A 55 3.17 -12.72 4.28
C HIS A 55 3.24 -14.14 3.76
N ARG A 56 4.38 -14.80 3.99
CA ARG A 56 4.62 -16.17 3.54
C ARG A 56 4.05 -17.22 4.47
N GLU A 57 3.65 -16.83 5.67
CA GLU A 57 3.07 -17.70 6.68
C GLU A 57 1.78 -17.10 7.24
N PRO A 58 0.85 -17.91 7.79
CA PRO A 58 -0.30 -17.40 8.49
C PRO A 58 0.14 -16.46 9.63
N ILE A 59 -0.59 -15.37 9.82
CA ILE A 59 -0.25 -14.35 10.82
C ILE A 59 -0.18 -14.98 12.22
N GLN A 60 0.91 -14.72 12.94
CA GLN A 60 1.10 -15.22 14.31
C GLN A 60 0.12 -14.53 15.26
N ILE A 61 -0.42 -15.26 16.24
CA ILE A 61 -1.46 -14.76 17.16
C ILE A 61 -0.97 -13.55 17.97
N ASP A 62 0.32 -13.51 18.29
CA ASP A 62 1.01 -12.48 19.05
C ASP A 62 1.51 -11.30 18.19
N LYS A 63 1.43 -11.41 16.85
CA LYS A 63 1.94 -10.41 15.90
C LYS A 63 0.92 -10.11 14.81
N GLN A 64 -0.23 -9.64 15.25
CA GLN A 64 -1.35 -9.32 14.38
C GLN A 64 -1.12 -7.96 13.70
N MET A 65 -1.14 -7.96 12.36
CA MET A 65 -0.99 -6.75 11.54
C MET A 65 -2.24 -5.86 11.57
N VAL A 66 -3.40 -6.50 11.68
CA VAL A 66 -4.72 -5.87 11.85
C VAL A 66 -5.48 -6.65 12.91
N ILE A 67 -6.45 -6.00 13.55
CA ILE A 67 -7.24 -6.59 14.63
C ILE A 67 -7.96 -7.85 14.11
N ARG A 68 -7.73 -8.98 14.79
CA ARG A 68 -8.34 -10.29 14.49
C ARG A 68 -8.08 -10.78 13.06
N SER A 69 -6.81 -10.90 12.69
CA SER A 69 -6.41 -11.44 11.39
C SER A 69 -6.86 -12.88 11.20
N ASN A 70 -7.24 -13.22 9.97
CA ASN A 70 -7.56 -14.57 9.55
C ASN A 70 -6.31 -15.47 9.61
N ARG A 71 -6.52 -16.75 9.95
CA ARG A 71 -5.45 -17.77 9.93
C ARG A 71 -5.60 -18.79 8.81
N ASP A 72 -6.68 -18.69 8.04
CA ASP A 72 -7.01 -19.50 6.87
C ASP A 72 -6.49 -18.90 5.55
N THR A 73 -5.93 -17.69 5.58
CA THR A 73 -5.43 -17.00 4.39
C THR A 73 -4.03 -16.43 4.57
N LEU A 74 -3.21 -16.48 3.52
CA LEU A 74 -2.00 -15.67 3.42
C LEU A 74 -2.32 -14.29 2.83
N TYR A 75 -1.66 -13.27 3.41
CA TYR A 75 -1.90 -11.88 3.07
C TYR A 75 -0.82 -11.35 2.13
N SER A 76 -1.21 -10.44 1.24
CA SER A 76 -0.26 -9.56 0.54
C SER A 76 -0.78 -8.14 0.57
N THR A 77 0.12 -7.17 0.67
CA THR A 77 -0.25 -5.76 0.81
C THR A 77 0.64 -4.88 -0.03
N VAL A 78 0.07 -3.82 -0.59
CA VAL A 78 0.83 -2.70 -1.16
C VAL A 78 0.15 -1.39 -0.79
N ILE A 79 0.93 -0.40 -0.36
CA ILE A 79 0.46 0.96 -0.16
C ILE A 79 0.93 1.78 -1.37
N LEU A 80 0.01 2.50 -2.00
CA LEU A 80 0.28 3.28 -3.20
C LEU A 80 0.07 4.76 -2.92
N ASP A 81 0.97 5.61 -3.42
CA ASP A 81 0.78 7.06 -3.50
C ASP A 81 0.17 7.42 -4.86
N LEU A 82 -1.11 7.75 -4.89
CA LEU A 82 -1.84 8.03 -6.12
C LEU A 82 -1.60 9.44 -6.65
N ASP A 83 -0.91 10.32 -5.92
CA ASP A 83 -0.40 11.58 -6.48
C ASP A 83 0.78 11.31 -7.44
N ALA A 84 1.46 10.15 -7.32
CA ALA A 84 2.48 9.72 -8.27
C ALA A 84 1.89 9.18 -9.59
N GLY A 85 0.56 9.09 -9.68
CA GLY A 85 -0.19 8.64 -10.84
C GLY A 85 -0.94 7.32 -10.62
N PRO A 86 -1.71 6.87 -11.62
CA PRO A 86 -2.45 5.62 -11.53
C PRO A 86 -1.52 4.42 -11.39
N ALA A 87 -2.01 3.39 -10.70
CA ALA A 87 -1.32 2.11 -10.53
C ALA A 87 -2.19 0.96 -11.03
N THR A 88 -1.54 -0.07 -11.56
CA THR A 88 -2.21 -1.27 -12.08
C THR A 88 -1.69 -2.50 -11.38
N ILE A 89 -2.60 -3.27 -10.78
CA ILE A 89 -2.31 -4.57 -10.19
C ILE A 89 -2.80 -5.70 -11.09
N ASN A 90 -1.93 -6.68 -11.33
CA ASN A 90 -2.22 -7.86 -12.12
C ASN A 90 -2.33 -9.07 -11.19
N LEU A 91 -3.50 -9.69 -11.16
CA LEU A 91 -3.77 -10.90 -10.40
C LEU A 91 -3.69 -12.12 -11.32
N PRO A 92 -2.85 -13.12 -10.99
CA PRO A 92 -2.82 -14.37 -11.75
C PRO A 92 -4.08 -15.19 -11.51
N ASP A 93 -4.37 -16.09 -12.44
CA ASP A 93 -5.43 -17.08 -12.28
C ASP A 93 -5.12 -18.05 -11.13
N GLY A 94 -6.01 -18.06 -10.14
CA GLY A 94 -5.95 -18.95 -8.98
C GLY A 94 -6.82 -20.21 -9.12
N GLY A 95 -7.46 -20.41 -10.28
CA GLY A 95 -8.43 -21.46 -10.51
C GLY A 95 -9.61 -21.36 -9.54
N LYS A 96 -9.89 -22.44 -8.82
CA LYS A 96 -11.00 -22.51 -7.85
C LYS A 96 -10.63 -22.00 -6.45
N ARG A 97 -9.36 -21.61 -6.23
CA ARG A 97 -8.90 -21.16 -4.91
C ARG A 97 -9.51 -19.80 -4.58
N PHE A 98 -10.01 -19.65 -3.35
CA PHE A 98 -10.45 -18.36 -2.87
C PHE A 98 -9.30 -17.35 -2.83
N ARG A 99 -9.49 -16.23 -3.54
CA ARG A 99 -8.65 -15.04 -3.49
C ARG A 99 -9.54 -13.82 -3.48
N SER A 100 -9.20 -12.83 -2.66
CA SER A 100 -9.90 -11.55 -2.63
C SER A 100 -8.90 -10.41 -2.61
N MET A 101 -9.17 -9.35 -3.38
CA MET A 101 -8.44 -8.10 -3.36
C MET A 101 -9.37 -6.96 -2.95
N GLN A 102 -8.97 -6.25 -1.90
CA GLN A 102 -9.71 -5.11 -1.34
C GLN A 102 -8.84 -3.85 -1.43
N LEU A 103 -9.47 -2.73 -1.80
CA LEU A 103 -8.86 -1.40 -1.79
C LEU A 103 -9.41 -0.66 -0.58
N ILE A 104 -8.55 -0.23 0.32
CA ILE A 104 -8.92 0.50 1.54
C ILE A 104 -8.25 1.87 1.47
N ASN A 105 -9.06 2.93 1.49
CA ASN A 105 -8.57 4.30 1.45
C ASN A 105 -8.22 4.81 2.87
N GLU A 106 -7.60 5.99 2.95
CA GLU A 106 -7.20 6.58 4.24
C GLU A 106 -8.39 6.95 5.14
N ASP A 107 -9.60 7.02 4.59
CA ASP A 107 -10.84 7.24 5.36
C ASP A 107 -11.46 5.92 5.87
N HIS A 108 -10.71 4.82 5.79
CA HIS A 108 -11.12 3.49 6.25
C HIS A 108 -12.30 2.88 5.48
N TYR A 109 -12.57 3.34 4.25
CA TYR A 109 -13.59 2.76 3.38
C TYR A 109 -13.00 1.72 2.43
N VAL A 110 -13.75 0.65 2.20
CA VAL A 110 -13.53 -0.21 1.03
C VAL A 110 -14.01 0.54 -0.20
N VAL A 111 -13.09 0.80 -1.13
CA VAL A 111 -13.37 1.55 -2.36
C VAL A 111 -13.76 0.59 -3.48
N GLY A 112 -14.90 0.86 -4.12
CA GLY A 112 -15.38 0.08 -5.25
C GLY A 112 -15.86 -1.31 -4.82
N LYS A 113 -15.52 -2.33 -5.61
CA LYS A 113 -15.88 -3.72 -5.33
C LYS A 113 -14.66 -4.53 -4.90
N VAL A 114 -14.89 -5.55 -4.08
CA VAL A 114 -13.89 -6.59 -3.80
C VAL A 114 -13.74 -7.46 -5.04
N GLU A 115 -12.51 -7.61 -5.52
CA GLU A 115 -12.21 -8.41 -6.70
C GLU A 115 -11.82 -9.83 -6.30
N TYR A 116 -12.39 -10.84 -6.95
CA TYR A 116 -12.14 -12.26 -6.66
C TYR A 116 -11.46 -13.03 -7.80
N GLY A 117 -11.42 -12.43 -8.99
CA GLY A 117 -10.93 -13.08 -10.21
C GLY A 117 -9.50 -12.69 -10.56
N ALA A 118 -8.96 -13.40 -11.55
CA ALA A 118 -7.78 -12.94 -12.28
C ALA A 118 -8.10 -11.68 -13.08
N GLY A 119 -7.09 -10.85 -13.33
CA GLY A 119 -7.27 -9.67 -14.17
C GLY A 119 -6.25 -8.59 -13.95
N SER A 120 -6.42 -7.51 -14.71
CA SER A 120 -5.65 -6.28 -14.59
C SER A 120 -6.57 -5.19 -14.04
N TYR A 121 -6.21 -4.62 -12.90
CA TYR A 121 -7.05 -3.68 -12.17
C TYR A 121 -6.29 -2.36 -11.99
N THR A 122 -6.76 -1.30 -12.64
CA THR A 122 -6.19 0.04 -12.52
C THR A 122 -6.95 0.86 -11.48
N VAL A 123 -6.19 1.58 -10.66
CA VAL A 123 -6.68 2.47 -9.62
C VAL A 123 -6.02 3.84 -9.77
N ASP A 124 -6.79 4.89 -9.51
CA ASP A 124 -6.34 6.26 -9.49
C ASP A 124 -6.97 7.02 -8.32
N LYS A 125 -6.45 8.22 -8.06
CA LYS A 125 -6.91 9.06 -6.95
C LYS A 125 -8.39 9.43 -7.04
N ASN A 126 -8.92 9.64 -8.24
CA ASN A 126 -10.32 10.03 -8.41
C ASN A 126 -11.26 8.91 -8.00
N LYS A 127 -10.90 7.65 -8.32
CA LYS A 127 -11.64 6.47 -7.91
C LYS A 127 -11.53 6.20 -6.40
N VAL A 128 -10.36 6.44 -5.80
CA VAL A 128 -10.07 6.14 -4.39
C VAL A 128 -10.55 7.20 -3.42
N GLY A 129 -10.50 8.48 -3.82
CA GLY A 129 -10.91 9.62 -2.99
C GLY A 129 -9.83 10.14 -2.04
N THR A 130 -8.72 9.42 -1.86
CA THR A 130 -7.60 9.81 -0.99
C THR A 130 -6.26 9.64 -1.72
N ARG A 131 -5.18 10.24 -1.18
CA ARG A 131 -3.87 10.19 -1.83
C ARG A 131 -3.28 8.79 -1.71
N TYR A 132 -3.35 8.19 -0.53
CA TYR A 132 -2.84 6.86 -0.28
C TYR A 132 -3.96 5.84 -0.29
N VAL A 133 -3.65 4.64 -0.78
CA VAL A 133 -4.55 3.48 -0.73
C VAL A 133 -3.76 2.24 -0.36
N MET A 134 -4.33 1.41 0.51
CA MET A 134 -3.87 0.05 0.72
C MET A 134 -4.63 -0.89 -0.21
N ILE A 135 -3.90 -1.68 -0.98
CA ILE A 135 -4.45 -2.88 -1.64
C ILE A 135 -4.08 -4.09 -0.78
N ALA A 136 -5.08 -4.75 -0.24
CA ALA A 136 -4.93 -5.95 0.58
C ALA A 136 -5.47 -7.17 -0.16
N LEU A 137 -4.62 -8.19 -0.30
CA LEU A 137 -4.97 -9.48 -0.89
C LEU A 137 -5.01 -10.54 0.19
N ARG A 138 -6.00 -11.43 0.09
CA ARG A 138 -6.07 -12.68 0.87
C ARG A 138 -6.12 -13.84 -0.10
N THR A 139 -5.32 -14.86 0.15
CA THR A 139 -5.35 -16.12 -0.59
C THR A 139 -5.51 -17.26 0.39
N LEU A 140 -6.56 -18.05 0.25
CA LEU A 140 -6.81 -19.21 1.11
C LEU A 140 -5.63 -20.17 1.06
N VAL A 141 -5.20 -20.67 2.22
CA VAL A 141 -4.25 -21.77 2.36
C VAL A 141 -4.97 -22.94 3.00
N ASP A 142 -4.83 -24.14 2.42
CA ASP A 142 -5.43 -25.35 2.96
C ASP A 142 -4.53 -25.92 4.07
N PRO A 143 -4.96 -25.89 5.35
CA PRO A 143 -4.17 -26.46 6.44
C PRO A 143 -4.11 -28.00 6.41
N GLY A 144 -4.95 -28.66 5.61
CA GLY A 144 -4.96 -30.11 5.43
C GLY A 144 -3.88 -30.62 4.47
N ASP A 145 -3.27 -29.74 3.67
CA ASP A 145 -2.17 -30.06 2.75
C ASP A 145 -0.95 -29.19 3.10
N PRO A 146 0.08 -29.73 3.79
CA PRO A 146 1.27 -28.97 4.17
C PRO A 146 2.06 -28.36 3.00
N ARG A 147 1.87 -28.88 1.78
CA ARG A 147 2.50 -28.33 0.57
C ARG A 147 1.64 -27.28 -0.13
N ASP A 148 0.42 -27.05 0.33
CA ASP A 148 -0.49 -26.10 -0.28
C ASP A 148 0.05 -24.66 -0.19
N ILE A 149 0.84 -24.38 0.85
CA ILE A 149 1.52 -23.11 1.04
C ILE A 149 2.41 -22.73 -0.15
N GLU A 150 3.06 -23.69 -0.81
CA GLU A 150 3.89 -23.46 -2.00
C GLU A 150 3.05 -22.99 -3.19
N LYS A 151 1.82 -23.52 -3.34
CA LYS A 151 0.87 -23.07 -4.37
C LYS A 151 0.41 -21.64 -4.12
N VAL A 152 0.22 -21.28 -2.85
CA VAL A 152 -0.12 -19.90 -2.46
C VAL A 152 1.06 -18.95 -2.71
N HIS A 153 2.29 -19.38 -2.40
CA HIS A 153 3.49 -18.59 -2.69
C HIS A 153 3.65 -18.34 -4.18
N ALA A 154 3.41 -19.35 -5.03
CA ALA A 154 3.45 -19.16 -6.48
C ALA A 154 2.44 -18.10 -6.97
N LEU A 155 1.24 -18.04 -6.37
CA LEU A 155 0.23 -17.03 -6.69
C LEU A 155 0.61 -15.62 -6.19
N GLN A 156 1.21 -15.54 -5.00
CA GLN A 156 1.81 -14.30 -4.50
C GLN A 156 2.92 -13.82 -5.46
N ASP A 157 3.83 -14.72 -5.81
CA ASP A 157 4.99 -14.47 -6.67
C ASP A 157 4.64 -14.16 -8.11
N ALA A 158 3.41 -14.46 -8.55
CA ALA A 158 2.91 -14.08 -9.87
C ALA A 158 2.05 -12.80 -9.83
N THR A 159 1.71 -12.28 -8.65
CA THR A 159 1.01 -11.00 -8.50
C THR A 159 1.99 -9.85 -8.80
N ARG A 160 1.59 -8.88 -9.63
CA ARG A 160 2.45 -7.77 -10.04
C ARG A 160 1.75 -6.44 -9.83
N ILE A 161 2.51 -5.44 -9.41
CA ILE A 161 2.09 -4.03 -9.35
C ILE A 161 2.94 -3.21 -10.30
N SER A 162 2.31 -2.27 -11.02
CA SER A 162 2.99 -1.30 -11.87
C SER A 162 2.46 0.09 -11.59
N GLN A 163 3.36 1.03 -11.35
CA GLN A 163 3.07 2.46 -11.21
C GLN A 163 4.29 3.21 -11.78
N LYS A 164 4.06 4.38 -12.40
CA LYS A 164 5.15 5.16 -13.03
C LYS A 164 6.26 5.53 -12.04
N SER A 165 5.87 5.84 -10.80
CA SER A 165 6.75 6.16 -9.69
C SER A 165 6.08 5.67 -8.40
N PRO A 166 6.84 5.17 -7.41
CA PRO A 166 6.28 4.80 -6.12
C PRO A 166 5.74 6.00 -5.30
N GLY A 167 6.08 7.23 -5.69
CA GLY A 167 5.70 8.43 -4.94
C GLY A 167 6.49 8.58 -3.64
N LYS A 168 5.87 9.23 -2.63
CA LYS A 168 6.52 9.57 -1.36
C LYS A 168 5.57 9.51 -0.17
#